data_AF-A0A950YN33-F1
#
_entry.id   AF-A0A950YN33-F1
#
_cell.length_a   1.000
_cell.length_b   1.000
_cell.length_c   1.000
_cell.angle_alpha   90.00
_cell.angle_beta   90.00
_cell.angle_gamma   90.00
#
_symmetry.space_group_name_H-M   'P 1'
#
loop_
_entity.id
_entity.type
_entity.pdbx_description
1 polymer ?
#
loop_
_entity_poly.entity_id
_entity_poly.type
_entity_poly.pdbx_seq_one_letter_code
_entity_poly.pdbx_strand_id
1 'polypeptide(L)' 'LQLTASHKVSTPVNWQQGEDVIIAGSVSDEQAKELFGEWEAPKPYIRIVPQPS' A
#
# COMPACT_ATOMS: atom_id res chain seq x y z
N LEU A 1 5.09 11.72 12.33
CA LEU A 1 4.28 12.21 11.19
C LEU A 1 5.06 12.06 9.88
N GLN A 2 5.52 10.85 9.54
CA GLN A 2 6.43 10.69 8.39
C GLN A 2 6.29 9.35 7.66
N LEU A 3 5.07 8.81 7.60
CA LEU A 3 4.76 7.61 6.78
C LEU A 3 4.14 7.96 5.42
N THR A 4 3.56 9.16 5.27
CA THR A 4 2.76 9.53 4.08
C THR A 4 3.47 10.42 3.05
N ALA A 5 4.76 10.74 3.24
CA ALA A 5 5.48 11.64 2.33
C ALA A 5 6.41 10.94 1.32
N SER A 6 6.65 9.64 1.46
CA SER A 6 7.60 8.91 0.58
C SER A 6 7.17 7.49 0.21
N HIS A 7 6.16 6.93 0.88
CA HIS A 7 5.66 5.61 0.56
C HIS A 7 4.49 5.76 -0.40
N LYS A 8 4.59 5.06 -1.53
CA LYS A 8 3.60 5.10 -2.61
C LYS A 8 2.33 4.32 -2.23
N VAL A 9 1.76 4.64 -1.07
CA VAL A 9 0.63 3.96 -0.42
C VAL A 9 -0.40 4.98 0.06
N SER A 10 -1.65 4.56 0.07
CA SER A 10 -2.82 5.28 0.56
C SER A 10 -3.36 4.55 1.80
N THR A 11 -3.59 5.29 2.88
CA THR A 11 -4.21 4.75 4.10
C THR A 11 -5.74 4.83 4.01
N PRO A 12 -6.49 3.77 4.33
CA PRO A 12 -7.95 3.81 4.38
C PRO A 12 -8.48 4.72 5.52
N VAL A 13 -9.77 5.04 5.47
CA VAL A 13 -10.43 6.07 6.31
C VAL A 13 -10.36 5.82 7.83
N ASN A 14 -10.07 4.59 8.26
CA ASN A 14 -9.97 4.18 9.67
C ASN A 14 -8.61 3.55 10.03
N TRP A 15 -7.57 3.79 9.23
CA TRP A 15 -6.29 3.12 9.38
C TRP A 15 -5.55 3.49 10.68
N GLN A 16 -5.05 2.48 11.40
CA GLN A 16 -4.12 2.62 12.51
C GLN A 16 -2.71 2.16 12.12
N GLN A 17 -1.69 2.69 12.80
CA GLN A 17 -0.30 2.29 12.58
C GLN A 17 -0.12 0.80 12.88
N GLY A 18 0.33 0.03 11.89
CA GLY A 18 0.47 -1.42 11.93
C GLY A 18 -0.61 -2.19 11.15
N GLU A 19 -1.66 -1.51 10.67
CA GLU A 19 -2.70 -2.12 9.84
C GLU A 19 -2.34 -2.06 8.35
N ASP A 20 -3.05 -2.84 7.54
CA ASP A 20 -2.80 -2.92 6.11
C ASP A 20 -3.02 -1.57 5.40
N VAL A 21 -2.14 -1.27 4.46
CA VAL A 21 -2.20 -0.08 3.61
C VAL A 21 -2.56 -0.48 2.19
N ILE A 22 -3.09 0.47 1.42
CA ILE A 22 -3.44 0.25 0.02
C ILE A 22 -2.32 0.82 -0.84
N ILE A 23 -1.81 0.08 -1.81
CA ILE A 23 -0.83 0.62 -2.76
C ILE A 23 -1.51 1.72 -3.59
N ALA A 24 -0.86 2.88 -3.71
CA ALA A 24 -1.39 3.98 -4.49
C ALA A 24 -1.52 3.57 -5.96
N GLY A 25 -2.61 3.97 -6.63
CA GLY A 25 -2.83 3.67 -8.05
C GLY A 25 -1.80 4.31 -9.00
N SER A 26 -0.95 5.20 -8.50
CA SER A 26 0.20 5.76 -9.23
C SER A 26 1.39 4.80 -9.32
N VAL A 27 1.35 3.65 -8.65
CA VAL A 27 2.42 2.64 -8.65
C VAL A 27 2.12 1.56 -9.66
N SER A 28 3.03 1.37 -10.60
CA SER A 28 2.99 0.24 -11.52
C SER A 28 3.20 -1.08 -10.77
N ASP A 29 2.60 -2.14 -11.28
CA ASP A 29 2.62 -3.49 -10.68
C ASP A 29 4.05 -4.00 -10.47
N GLU A 30 4.97 -3.68 -11.38
CA GLU A 30 6.39 -4.02 -11.27
C GLU A 30 7.06 -3.37 -10.06
N GLN A 31 6.82 -2.07 -9.86
CA GLN A 31 7.34 -1.34 -8.69
C GLN A 31 6.68 -1.81 -7.40
N ALA A 32 5.38 -2.09 -7.45
CA ALA A 32 4.64 -2.64 -6.32
C ALA A 32 5.21 -4.01 -5.92
N LYS A 33 5.56 -4.85 -6.89
CA LYS A 33 6.13 -6.17 -6.66
C LYS A 33 7.54 -6.12 -6.10
N GLU A 34 8.36 -5.16 -6.55
CA GLU A 34 9.70 -4.95 -5.99
C GLU A 34 9.66 -4.41 -4.56
N LEU A 35 8.72 -3.51 -4.27
CA LEU A 35 8.62 -2.83 -2.97
C LEU A 35 7.85 -3.64 -1.91
N PHE A 36 6.77 -4.29 -2.31
CA PHE A 36 5.82 -4.96 -1.39
C PHE A 36 5.69 -6.46 -1.63
N GLY A 37 6.27 -7.00 -2.72
CA GLY A 37 6.19 -8.42 -3.04
C GLY A 37 4.81 -8.81 -3.57
N GLU A 38 4.11 -9.66 -2.81
CA GLU A 38 2.74 -10.06 -3.13
C GLU A 38 1.75 -9.21 -2.35
N TRP A 39 0.59 -8.93 -2.95
CA TRP A 39 -0.47 -8.13 -2.35
C TRP A 39 -1.83 -8.80 -2.57
N GLU A 40 -2.76 -8.54 -1.65
CA GLU A 40 -4.14 -9.00 -1.82
C GLU A 40 -4.90 -8.01 -2.71
N ALA A 41 -5.54 -8.52 -3.77
CA ALA A 41 -6.26 -7.71 -4.73
C ALA A 41 -7.72 -8.14 -4.90
N PRO A 42 -8.61 -7.86 -3.91
CA PRO A 42 -10.03 -8.18 -4.06
C PRO A 42 -10.68 -7.41 -5.22
N LYS A 43 -10.08 -6.29 -5.65
CA LYS A 43 -10.47 -5.52 -6.84
C LYS A 43 -9.22 -5.05 -7.61
N PRO A 44 -9.31 -4.74 -8.91
CA PRO A 44 -8.16 -4.34 -9.73
C PRO A 44 -7.37 -3.13 -9.19
N TYR A 45 -8.07 -2.26 -8.46
CA TYR A 45 -7.55 -1.00 -7.89
C TYR A 45 -7.40 -1.03 -6.37
N ILE A 46 -7.77 -2.12 -5.70
CA ILE A 46 -7.61 -2.28 -4.25
C ILE A 46 -6.50 -3.28 -4.05
N ARG A 47 -5.27 -2.78 -3.84
CA ARG A 47 -4.08 -3.60 -3.63
C ARG A 47 -3.66 -3.44 -2.17
N ILE A 48 -3.92 -4.45 -1.36
CA ILE A 48 -3.74 -4.41 0.09
C ILE A 48 -2.40 -5.06 0.42
N VAL A 49 -1.57 -4.35 1.19
CA VAL A 49 -0.28 -4.83 1.67
C VAL A 49 -0.13 -4.51 3.14
N PRO A 50 0.54 -5.38 3.93
CA PRO A 50 0.89 -5.03 5.30
C PRO A 50 1.77 -3.78 5.30
N GLN A 51 1.60 -2.93 6.33
CA GLN A 51 2.42 -1.73 6.44
C GLN A 51 3.90 -2.15 6.49
N PRO A 52 4.76 -1.62 5.59
CA PRO A 52 6.19 -1.83 5.71
C PRO A 52 6.67 -1.18 7.02
N SER A 53 7.40 -1.97 7.81
CA SER A 53 8.03 -1.54 9.07
C SER A 53 9.25 -0.65 8.82
#